data_AF-A0AAE2CNT9-F1
#
_entry.id   AF-A0AAE2CNT9-F1
#
_cell.length_a   1.000
_cell.length_b   1.000
_cell.length_c   1.000
_cell.angle_alpha   90.00
_cell.angle_beta   90.00
_cell.angle_gamma   90.00
#
_symmetry.space_group_name_H-M   'P 1'
#
loop_
_entity.id
_entity.type
_entity.pdbx_description
1 polymer ?
#
loop_
_entity_poly.entity_id
_entity_poly.type
_entity_poly.pdbx_seq_one_letter_code
_entity_poly.pdbx_strand_id
1 'polypeptide(L)'
;MRWRNILHQEYKKLVDQGINPREVCPRPDLSMAKWQVACDFIQDEKYQEKSRINSQNRYKMLFDRTSAKTTSLSRYRKMRDVHISKKRGGEFVNSIAQSTHENMVAMQSELIDENEDQPSEDVIMRSALGHRSGYVKGMGHGVEVVKNRQSCPSVVGNVELKEKLLELDRANDKILNLTEAYEEQRMTLEIQKKEMDVSKEQNRTYSEKIDILQSQMALNATISAKAS
;
A
#
# COMPACT_ATOMS: atom_id res chain seq x y z
N MET A 1 -7.49 -6.23 1.42
CA MET A 1 -8.10 -6.29 2.78
C MET A 1 -7.05 -6.09 3.89
N ARG A 2 -6.60 -4.86 4.15
CA ARG A 2 -5.64 -4.54 5.24
C ARG A 2 -6.29 -3.85 6.45
N TRP A 3 -7.52 -3.39 6.29
CA TRP A 3 -8.19 -2.46 7.21
C TRP A 3 -8.66 -3.10 8.52
N ARG A 4 -9.11 -4.37 8.49
CA ARG A 4 -9.61 -5.05 9.70
C ARG A 4 -8.54 -5.21 10.80
N ASN A 5 -7.31 -5.56 10.42
CA ASN A 5 -6.21 -5.69 11.38
C ASN A 5 -5.79 -4.33 11.97
N ILE A 6 -5.83 -3.27 11.17
CA ILE A 6 -5.51 -1.91 11.61
C ILE A 6 -6.54 -1.44 12.63
N LEU A 7 -7.84 -1.58 12.33
CA LEU A 7 -8.92 -1.20 13.25
C LEU A 7 -8.85 -1.96 14.58
N HIS A 8 -8.54 -3.25 14.55
CA HIS A 8 -8.36 -4.05 15.76
C HIS A 8 -7.12 -3.61 16.58
N GLN A 9 -6.04 -3.16 15.94
CA GLN A 9 -4.88 -2.59 16.64
C GLN A 9 -5.22 -1.26 17.30
N GLU A 10 -5.91 -0.36 16.60
CA GLU A 10 -6.34 0.92 17.16
C GLU A 10 -7.33 0.74 18.31
N TYR A 11 -8.26 -0.22 18.18
CA TYR A 11 -9.15 -0.61 19.29
C TYR A 11 -8.35 -1.00 20.54
N LYS A 12 -7.36 -1.89 20.37
CA LYS A 12 -6.50 -2.33 21.48
C LYS A 12 -5.74 -1.19 22.12
N LYS A 13 -5.15 -0.29 21.32
CA LYS A 13 -4.44 0.88 21.83
C LYS A 13 -5.32 1.78 22.68
N LEU A 14 -6.57 2.02 22.26
CA LEU A 14 -7.52 2.82 23.04
C LEU A 14 -7.83 2.17 24.39
N VAL A 15 -8.08 0.85 24.38
CA VAL A 15 -8.28 0.07 25.61
C VAL A 15 -7.05 0.14 26.52
N ASP A 16 -5.84 -0.03 25.97
CA ASP A 16 -4.58 0.02 26.72
C ASP A 16 -4.33 1.42 27.32
N GLN A 17 -4.85 2.47 26.68
CA GLN A 17 -4.81 3.87 27.17
C GLN A 17 -5.92 4.19 28.18
N GLY A 18 -6.83 3.25 28.47
CA GLY A 18 -7.98 3.47 29.34
C GLY A 18 -9.08 4.34 28.72
N ILE A 19 -9.02 4.59 27.42
CA ILE A 19 -10.02 5.36 26.68
C ILE A 19 -11.12 4.41 26.20
N ASN A 20 -12.38 4.78 26.40
CA ASN A 20 -13.51 4.00 25.89
C ASN A 20 -13.52 4.03 24.35
N PRO A 21 -13.28 2.90 23.65
CA PRO A 21 -13.22 2.89 22.19
C PRO A 21 -14.55 3.27 21.54
N ARG A 22 -15.68 3.21 22.24
CA ARG A 22 -16.99 3.56 21.65
C ARG A 22 -17.22 5.07 21.52
N GLU A 23 -16.49 5.86 22.29
CA GLU A 23 -16.68 7.31 22.39
C GLU A 23 -15.70 8.09 21.51
N VAL A 24 -14.54 7.48 21.20
CA VAL A 24 -13.49 8.12 20.42
C VAL A 24 -13.19 7.28 19.18
N CYS A 25 -13.38 7.87 18.00
CA CYS A 25 -12.84 7.30 16.76
C CYS A 25 -11.38 7.77 16.58
N PRO A 26 -10.41 6.86 16.50
CA PRO A 26 -8.99 7.21 16.35
C PRO A 26 -8.64 7.74 14.94
N ARG A 27 -9.62 7.81 14.04
CA ARG A 27 -9.41 7.99 12.60
C ARG A 27 -10.36 9.07 12.05
N PRO A 28 -9.84 10.21 11.53
CA PRO A 28 -10.69 11.28 11.03
C PRO A 28 -11.42 10.91 9.73
N ASP A 29 -10.89 9.94 8.98
CA ASP A 29 -11.48 9.40 7.75
C ASP A 29 -12.67 8.45 8.01
N LEU A 30 -12.90 8.04 9.25
CA LEU A 30 -13.93 7.07 9.62
C LEU A 30 -15.00 7.70 10.49
N SER A 31 -16.25 7.65 10.02
CA SER A 31 -17.43 8.07 10.81
C SER A 31 -17.54 7.25 12.11
N MET A 32 -17.92 7.92 13.21
CA MET A 32 -18.19 7.30 14.50
C MET A 32 -19.14 6.10 14.41
N ALA A 33 -20.20 6.17 13.61
CA ALA A 33 -21.15 5.07 13.46
C ALA A 33 -20.50 3.82 12.84
N LYS A 34 -19.64 4.00 11.83
CA LYS A 34 -18.89 2.89 11.21
C LYS A 34 -17.85 2.31 12.16
N TRP A 35 -17.25 3.16 13.00
CA TRP A 35 -16.31 2.74 14.03
C TRP A 35 -16.99 1.92 15.14
N GLN A 36 -18.18 2.31 15.57
CA GLN A 36 -18.98 1.55 16.55
C GLN A 36 -19.32 0.14 16.03
N VAL A 37 -19.71 0.00 14.77
CA VAL A 37 -19.92 -1.32 14.14
C VAL A 37 -18.64 -2.17 14.14
N ALA A 38 -17.48 -1.55 13.93
CA ALA A 38 -16.20 -2.26 14.03
C ALA A 38 -15.89 -2.70 15.47
N CYS A 39 -16.21 -1.86 16.46
CA CYS A 39 -16.10 -2.21 17.87
C CYS A 39 -17.02 -3.37 18.25
N ASP A 40 -18.28 -3.36 17.79
CA ASP A 40 -19.24 -4.45 17.99
C ASP A 40 -18.69 -5.77 17.41
N PHE A 41 -18.15 -5.74 16.20
CA PHE A 41 -17.54 -6.91 15.58
C PHE A 41 -16.31 -7.42 16.34
N ILE A 42 -15.49 -6.52 16.89
CA ILE A 42 -14.32 -6.90 17.70
C ILE A 42 -14.77 -7.50 19.04
N GLN A 43 -15.87 -7.02 19.62
CA GLN A 43 -16.42 -7.50 20.88
C GLN A 43 -17.27 -8.78 20.74
N ASP A 44 -17.66 -9.15 19.51
CA ASP A 44 -18.40 -10.38 19.24
C ASP A 44 -17.67 -11.62 19.77
N GLU A 45 -18.39 -12.43 20.55
CA GLU A 45 -17.89 -13.64 21.19
C GLU A 45 -17.31 -14.62 20.16
N LYS A 46 -17.99 -14.77 19.01
CA LYS A 46 -17.53 -15.64 17.92
C LYS A 46 -16.20 -15.17 17.33
N TYR A 47 -15.98 -13.87 17.26
CA TYR A 47 -14.72 -13.30 16.78
C TYR A 47 -13.61 -13.50 17.80
N GLN A 48 -13.87 -13.21 19.07
CA GLN A 48 -12.92 -13.38 20.16
C GLN A 48 -12.45 -14.83 20.29
N GLU A 49 -13.37 -15.79 20.23
CA GLU A 49 -13.03 -17.21 20.30
C GLU A 49 -12.15 -17.66 19.13
N LYS A 50 -12.48 -17.24 17.90
CA LYS A 50 -11.63 -17.50 16.72
C LYS A 50 -10.26 -16.84 16.86
N SER A 51 -10.19 -15.62 17.38
CA SER A 51 -8.94 -14.89 17.60
C SER A 51 -8.05 -15.60 18.64
N ARG A 52 -8.66 -16.12 19.71
CA ARG A 52 -8.01 -16.91 20.76
C ARG A 52 -7.45 -18.22 20.21
N ILE A 53 -8.27 -19.02 19.51
CA ILE A 53 -7.85 -20.27 18.87
C ILE A 53 -6.72 -20.01 17.88
N ASN A 54 -6.85 -18.98 17.02
CA ASN A 54 -5.82 -18.64 16.06
C ASN A 54 -4.51 -18.22 16.74
N SER A 55 -4.58 -17.55 17.89
CA SER A 55 -3.40 -17.20 18.69
C SER A 55 -2.72 -18.44 19.27
N GLN A 56 -3.50 -19.39 19.81
CA GLN A 56 -2.98 -20.66 20.30
C GLN A 56 -2.37 -21.51 19.17
N ASN A 57 -3.03 -21.54 18.01
CA ASN A 57 -2.51 -22.24 16.84
C ASN A 57 -1.20 -21.63 16.35
N ARG A 58 -1.08 -20.29 16.35
CA ARG A 58 0.19 -19.61 16.04
C ARG A 58 1.30 -19.99 17.00
N TYR A 59 1.02 -20.08 18.30
CA TYR A 59 2.00 -20.51 19.30
C TYR A 59 2.45 -21.97 19.12
N LYS A 60 1.55 -22.84 18.63
CA LYS A 60 1.86 -24.25 18.35
C LYS A 60 2.67 -24.45 17.05
N MET A 61 2.79 -23.43 16.21
CA MET A 61 3.59 -23.54 14.98
C MET A 61 5.07 -23.58 15.34
N LEU A 62 5.83 -24.54 14.79
CA LEU A 62 7.29 -24.64 14.97
C LEU A 62 8.06 -23.40 14.47
N PHE A 63 7.41 -22.53 13.69
CA PHE A 63 8.02 -21.35 13.08
C PHE A 63 7.08 -20.15 13.19
N ASP A 64 7.56 -19.07 13.80
CA ASP A 64 6.80 -17.82 14.05
C ASP A 64 6.34 -17.08 12.80
N ARG A 65 6.80 -17.50 11.62
CA ARG A 65 6.51 -16.82 10.36
C ARG A 65 6.28 -17.80 9.22
N THR A 66 5.06 -17.81 8.72
CA THR A 66 4.81 -17.97 7.27
C THR A 66 5.18 -16.65 6.58
N SER A 67 6.42 -16.18 6.76
CA SER A 67 6.89 -15.00 6.06
C SER A 67 6.96 -15.37 4.59
N ALA A 68 6.10 -14.77 3.78
CA ALA A 68 6.19 -14.76 2.32
C ALA A 68 7.56 -14.26 1.79
N LYS A 69 8.46 -13.82 2.68
CA LYS A 69 9.84 -13.37 2.39
C LYS A 69 10.92 -14.42 2.63
N THR A 70 10.63 -15.53 3.30
CA THR A 70 11.54 -16.67 3.37
C THR A 70 11.19 -17.61 2.22
N THR A 71 11.87 -17.40 1.09
CA THR A 71 11.88 -18.33 -0.05
C THR A 71 12.02 -19.76 0.45
N SER A 72 11.32 -20.70 -0.19
CA SER A 72 11.37 -22.16 0.07
C SER A 72 12.80 -22.69 0.29
N LEU A 73 13.80 -22.07 -0.35
CA LEU A 73 15.23 -22.30 -0.17
C LEU A 73 15.74 -22.13 1.27
N SER A 74 15.23 -21.18 2.05
CA SER A 74 15.64 -21.00 3.46
C SER A 74 15.11 -22.12 4.37
N ARG A 75 13.95 -22.69 4.04
CA ARG A 75 13.44 -23.92 4.66
C ARG A 75 14.33 -25.12 4.30
N TYR A 76 14.70 -25.26 3.03
CA TYR A 76 15.62 -26.31 2.57
C TYR A 76 17.02 -26.19 3.18
N ARG A 77 17.58 -24.98 3.33
CA ARG A 77 18.90 -24.77 3.93
C ARG A 77 18.91 -25.08 5.44
N LYS A 78 17.85 -24.73 6.18
CA LYS A 78 17.69 -25.18 7.58
C LYS A 78 17.48 -26.69 7.70
N MET A 79 16.96 -27.33 6.65
CA MET A 79 16.84 -28.78 6.55
C MET A 79 18.12 -29.48 6.05
N ARG A 80 19.21 -28.76 5.78
CA ARG A 80 20.55 -29.34 5.54
C ARG A 80 21.43 -29.35 6.79
N ASP A 81 21.15 -28.48 7.76
CA ASP A 81 21.91 -28.36 9.02
C ASP A 81 21.37 -29.32 10.13
N VAL A 82 20.76 -30.46 9.79
CA VAL A 82 19.82 -31.15 10.69
C VAL A 82 20.45 -32.09 11.71
N HIS A 83 21.71 -32.48 11.54
CA HIS A 83 22.28 -33.44 12.48
C HIS A 83 22.91 -32.76 13.70
N ILE A 84 23.41 -31.53 13.56
CA ILE A 84 24.19 -30.85 14.60
C ILE A 84 23.63 -29.44 14.87
N SER A 85 23.12 -29.22 16.07
CA SER A 85 22.58 -27.92 16.48
C SER A 85 23.69 -26.95 16.85
N LYS A 86 23.92 -25.94 16.00
CA LYS A 86 24.82 -24.81 16.33
C LYS A 86 24.40 -24.04 17.59
N LYS A 87 23.12 -24.13 18.00
CA LYS A 87 22.60 -23.50 19.23
C LYS A 87 22.85 -24.32 20.49
N ARG A 88 23.09 -25.63 20.36
CA ARG A 88 23.46 -26.54 21.46
C ARG A 88 24.94 -26.91 21.38
N GLY A 89 25.80 -25.95 21.03
CA GLY A 89 27.25 -26.17 21.03
C GLY A 89 27.78 -27.24 20.07
N GLY A 90 26.99 -27.69 19.09
CA GLY A 90 27.40 -28.78 18.19
C GLY A 90 26.84 -30.16 18.54
N GLU A 91 25.88 -30.26 19.46
CA GLU A 91 25.24 -31.53 19.82
C GLU A 91 24.14 -31.98 18.85
N PHE A 92 23.88 -33.29 18.82
CA PHE A 92 22.77 -33.88 18.08
C PHE A 92 21.42 -33.37 18.60
N VAL A 93 20.47 -33.20 17.66
CA VAL A 93 19.14 -32.66 17.99
C VAL A 93 18.33 -33.63 18.87
N ASN A 94 18.50 -34.94 18.67
CA ASN A 94 17.91 -36.01 19.47
C ASN A 94 18.82 -37.26 19.50
N SER A 95 18.55 -38.18 20.43
CA SER A 95 19.31 -39.44 20.59
C SER A 95 19.21 -40.35 19.36
N ILE A 96 18.08 -40.31 18.64
CA ILE A 96 17.87 -41.10 17.42
C ILE A 96 18.84 -40.62 16.32
N ALA A 97 18.98 -39.31 16.10
CA ALA A 97 19.91 -38.77 15.10
C ALA A 97 21.36 -39.13 15.43
N GLN A 98 21.72 -39.06 16.72
CA GLN A 98 23.04 -39.48 17.19
C GLN A 98 23.29 -40.97 16.87
N SER A 99 22.37 -41.85 17.28
CA SER A 99 22.50 -43.30 17.04
C SER A 99 22.54 -43.63 15.55
N THR A 100 21.74 -42.98 14.71
CA THR A 100 21.81 -43.17 13.25
C THR A 100 23.12 -42.69 12.66
N HIS A 101 23.71 -41.61 13.20
CA HIS A 101 25.01 -41.14 12.76
C HIS A 101 26.14 -42.08 13.16
N GLU A 102 26.14 -42.54 14.41
CA GLU A 102 27.09 -43.53 14.90
C GLU A 102 27.02 -44.82 14.08
N ASN A 103 25.80 -45.26 13.71
CA ASN A 103 25.61 -46.41 12.82
C ASN A 103 26.20 -46.19 11.41
N MET A 104 26.01 -45.00 10.81
CA MET A 104 26.64 -44.66 9.52
C MET A 104 28.17 -44.69 9.59
N VAL A 105 28.75 -44.16 10.68
CA VAL A 105 30.21 -44.13 10.87
C VAL A 105 30.78 -45.53 11.11
N ALA A 106 30.06 -46.38 11.86
CA ALA A 106 30.44 -47.77 12.07
C ALA A 106 30.46 -48.54 10.75
N MET A 107 29.40 -48.44 9.94
CA MET A 107 29.37 -49.05 8.61
C MET A 107 30.51 -48.55 7.71
N GLN A 108 30.84 -47.25 7.75
CA GLN A 108 31.98 -46.72 7.00
C GLN A 108 33.32 -47.30 7.46
N SER A 109 33.47 -47.60 8.76
CA SER A 109 34.70 -48.10 9.34
C SER A 109 34.89 -49.60 9.07
N GLU A 110 33.83 -50.40 9.14
CA GLU A 110 33.84 -51.82 8.77
C GLU A 110 34.19 -52.05 7.29
N LEU A 111 33.82 -51.11 6.41
CA LEU A 111 34.10 -51.17 4.97
C LEU A 111 35.52 -50.74 4.57
N ILE A 112 36.33 -50.25 5.52
CA ILE A 112 37.73 -49.91 5.28
C ILE A 112 38.65 -51.14 5.47
N ASP A 113 38.21 -52.13 6.26
CA ASP A 113 38.97 -53.35 6.53
C ASP A 113 38.84 -54.42 5.43
N GLU A 114 37.79 -54.36 4.59
CA GLU A 114 37.60 -55.28 3.45
C GLU A 114 37.90 -54.58 2.12
N ASN A 115 38.98 -54.97 1.45
CA ASN A 115 39.47 -54.42 0.17
C ASN A 115 38.60 -54.79 -1.06
N GLU A 116 37.28 -54.67 -0.97
CA GLU A 116 36.37 -54.81 -2.12
C GLU A 116 35.51 -53.55 -2.29
N ASP A 117 35.10 -53.30 -3.54
CA ASP A 117 34.41 -52.09 -4.03
C ASP A 117 33.61 -51.35 -2.96
N GLN A 118 34.15 -50.20 -2.50
CA GLN A 118 33.51 -49.39 -1.47
C GLN A 118 32.04 -49.14 -1.84
N PRO A 119 31.07 -49.58 -1.01
CA PRO A 119 29.68 -49.29 -1.24
C PRO A 119 29.50 -47.78 -1.37
N SER A 120 28.87 -47.35 -2.46
CA SER A 120 28.50 -45.94 -2.66
C SER A 120 27.82 -45.41 -1.38
N GLU A 121 28.12 -44.16 -1.03
CA GLU A 121 27.51 -43.44 0.10
C GLU A 121 25.99 -43.66 0.18
N ASP A 122 25.32 -43.76 -0.98
CA ASP A 122 23.89 -44.05 -1.09
C ASP A 122 23.46 -45.39 -0.47
N VAL A 123 24.31 -46.43 -0.50
CA VAL A 123 24.04 -47.75 0.07
C VAL A 123 24.09 -47.67 1.59
N ILE A 124 25.14 -47.05 2.14
CA ILE A 124 25.30 -46.84 3.59
C ILE A 124 24.14 -46.01 4.14
N MET A 125 23.78 -44.95 3.42
CA MET A 125 22.65 -44.08 3.77
C MET A 125 21.31 -44.83 3.75
N ARG A 126 21.07 -45.71 2.76
CA ARG A 126 19.86 -46.54 2.71
C ARG A 126 19.78 -47.54 3.85
N SER A 127 20.90 -48.11 4.27
CA SER A 127 20.94 -49.06 5.38
C SER A 127 20.71 -48.37 6.73
N ALA A 128 21.35 -47.22 6.96
CA ALA A 128 21.27 -46.52 8.24
C ALA A 128 19.97 -45.70 8.42
N LEU A 129 19.49 -45.05 7.35
CA LEU A 129 18.29 -44.19 7.38
C LEU A 129 17.04 -44.86 6.82
N GLY A 130 17.18 -46.07 6.28
CA GLY A 130 16.13 -46.79 5.58
C GLY A 130 15.98 -46.37 4.12
N HIS A 131 15.12 -47.08 3.39
CA HIS A 131 14.84 -46.77 2.01
C HIS A 131 13.98 -45.51 1.92
N ARG A 132 14.49 -44.46 1.26
CA ARG A 132 13.67 -43.32 0.87
C ARG A 132 12.55 -43.86 -0.01
N SER A 133 11.29 -43.74 0.43
CA SER A 133 10.15 -44.09 -0.42
C SER A 133 10.31 -43.36 -1.75
N GLY A 134 10.38 -44.11 -2.85
CA GLY A 134 10.41 -43.53 -4.19
C GLY A 134 9.24 -42.58 -4.39
N TYR A 135 9.37 -41.66 -5.34
CA TYR A 135 8.27 -40.77 -5.68
C TYR A 135 7.03 -41.59 -6.04
N VAL A 136 6.03 -41.60 -5.16
CA VAL A 136 4.74 -42.21 -5.44
C VAL A 136 4.02 -41.28 -6.41
N LYS A 137 3.90 -41.72 -7.66
CA LYS A 137 3.16 -41.02 -8.72
C LYS A 137 1.73 -40.79 -8.22
N GLY A 138 1.40 -39.55 -7.87
CA GLY A 138 0.08 -39.18 -7.33
C GLY A 138 0.07 -38.61 -5.91
N MET A 139 1.19 -38.64 -5.17
CA MET A 139 1.29 -38.03 -3.82
C MET A 139 1.48 -36.50 -3.82
N GLY A 140 1.17 -35.87 -4.96
CA GLY A 140 1.31 -34.44 -5.18
C GLY A 140 2.79 -34.03 -5.23
N HIS A 141 3.28 -33.66 -6.41
CA HIS A 141 4.18 -32.51 -6.44
C HIS A 141 3.37 -31.39 -5.81
N GLY A 142 3.59 -31.08 -4.52
CA GLY A 142 2.95 -29.93 -3.89
C GLY A 142 3.16 -28.78 -4.86
N VAL A 143 2.05 -28.21 -5.37
CA VAL A 143 1.95 -27.49 -6.67
C VAL A 143 3.33 -27.27 -7.22
N GLU A 144 3.77 -28.12 -8.16
CA GLU A 144 4.92 -27.76 -8.97
C GLU A 144 4.57 -26.35 -9.43
N VAL A 145 5.28 -25.37 -8.87
CA VAL A 145 5.13 -24.01 -9.32
C VAL A 145 5.77 -24.15 -10.68
N VAL A 146 4.93 -24.50 -11.67
CA VAL A 146 5.13 -24.11 -13.04
C VAL A 146 5.68 -22.73 -12.84
N LYS A 147 6.92 -22.51 -13.28
CA LYS A 147 7.43 -21.16 -13.41
C LYS A 147 6.57 -20.51 -14.49
N ASN A 148 5.27 -20.35 -14.22
CA ASN A 148 4.53 -19.15 -14.42
C ASN A 148 5.46 -18.07 -13.93
N ARG A 149 6.30 -17.62 -14.85
CA ARG A 149 6.26 -16.23 -15.27
C ARG A 149 4.80 -15.83 -15.53
N GLN A 150 3.97 -15.88 -14.50
CA GLN A 150 3.02 -14.84 -14.22
C GLN A 150 3.93 -13.74 -13.61
N SER A 151 4.75 -12.99 -14.35
CA SER A 151 4.25 -11.97 -15.27
C SER A 151 2.74 -11.90 -15.14
N CYS A 152 2.27 -11.26 -14.07
CA CYS A 152 0.93 -10.71 -14.01
C CYS A 152 0.50 -10.34 -15.43
N PRO A 153 -0.73 -10.62 -15.88
CA PRO A 153 -1.23 -10.06 -17.13
C PRO A 153 -1.34 -8.55 -16.95
N SER A 154 -0.20 -7.86 -16.95
CA SER A 154 -0.07 -6.42 -16.86
C SER A 154 0.10 -5.85 -18.26
N VAL A 155 0.02 -6.65 -19.34
CA VAL A 155 0.11 -6.09 -20.69
C VAL A 155 -1.20 -5.37 -21.04
N VAL A 156 -2.37 -5.97 -20.79
CA VAL A 156 -3.67 -5.31 -21.05
C VAL A 156 -3.92 -4.17 -20.04
N GLY A 157 -3.64 -4.41 -18.75
CA GLY A 157 -3.76 -3.39 -17.71
C GLY A 157 -2.75 -2.24 -17.83
N ASN A 158 -1.55 -2.45 -18.39
CA ASN A 158 -0.63 -1.33 -18.69
C ASN A 158 -1.04 -0.54 -19.92
N VAL A 159 -1.65 -1.17 -20.94
CA VAL A 159 -2.08 -0.44 -22.13
C VAL A 159 -3.24 0.50 -21.78
N GLU A 160 -4.26 -0.02 -21.10
CA GLU A 160 -5.40 0.79 -20.64
C GLU A 160 -4.96 1.88 -19.64
N LEU A 161 -4.04 1.56 -18.73
CA LEU A 161 -3.48 2.54 -17.80
C LEU A 161 -2.66 3.62 -18.51
N LYS A 162 -1.84 3.26 -19.51
CA LYS A 162 -1.07 4.22 -20.31
C LYS A 162 -1.98 5.13 -21.13
N GLU A 163 -3.05 4.58 -21.70
CA GLU A 163 -4.04 5.36 -22.44
C GLU A 163 -4.76 6.36 -21.53
N LYS A 164 -5.15 5.93 -20.32
CA LYS A 164 -5.75 6.81 -19.32
C LYS A 164 -4.80 7.90 -18.82
N LEU A 165 -3.51 7.60 -18.67
CA LEU A 165 -2.50 8.61 -18.34
C LEU A 165 -2.34 9.64 -19.47
N LEU A 166 -2.31 9.19 -20.72
CA LEU A 166 -2.24 10.08 -21.88
C LEU A 166 -3.48 10.96 -22.03
N GLU A 167 -4.66 10.43 -21.70
CA GLU A 167 -5.93 11.18 -21.69
C GLU A 167 -5.93 12.24 -20.59
N LEU A 168 -5.38 11.94 -19.41
CA LEU A 168 -5.19 12.90 -18.33
C LEU A 168 -4.22 14.02 -18.71
N ASP A 169 -3.10 13.71 -19.37
CA ASP A 169 -2.15 14.74 -19.82
C ASP A 169 -2.81 15.70 -20.82
N ARG A 170 -3.57 15.18 -21.80
CA ARG A 170 -4.33 16.02 -22.75
C ARG A 170 -5.37 16.89 -22.05
N ALA A 171 -6.05 16.35 -21.03
CA ALA A 171 -7.03 17.10 -20.27
C ALA A 171 -6.37 18.23 -19.47
N ASN A 172 -5.20 17.97 -18.87
CA ASN A 172 -4.42 18.97 -18.14
C ASN A 172 -3.92 20.08 -19.07
N ASP A 173 -3.40 19.75 -20.24
CA ASP A 173 -2.99 20.75 -21.25
C ASP A 173 -4.16 21.64 -21.67
N LYS A 174 -5.34 21.03 -21.87
CA LYS A 174 -6.55 21.78 -22.21
C LYS A 174 -7.00 22.71 -21.07
N ILE A 175 -6.92 22.25 -19.82
CA ILE A 175 -7.23 23.08 -18.66
C ILE A 175 -6.26 24.25 -18.59
N LEU A 176 -4.96 24.02 -18.79
CA LEU A 176 -3.93 25.06 -18.74
C LEU A 176 -4.23 26.15 -19.78
N ASN A 177 -4.43 25.77 -21.05
CA ASN A 177 -4.74 26.71 -22.14
C ASN A 177 -6.02 27.50 -21.88
N LEU A 178 -7.07 26.85 -21.34
CA LEU A 178 -8.32 27.53 -20.99
C LEU A 178 -8.13 28.51 -19.83
N THR A 179 -7.25 28.19 -18.89
CA THR A 179 -6.96 29.04 -17.74
C THR A 179 -6.20 30.29 -18.19
N GLU A 180 -5.20 30.14 -19.06
CA GLU A 180 -4.45 31.25 -19.66
C GLU A 180 -5.38 32.16 -20.47
N ALA A 181 -6.20 31.61 -21.35
CA ALA A 181 -7.16 32.39 -22.15
C ALA A 181 -8.18 33.14 -21.26
N TYR A 182 -8.61 32.53 -20.16
CA TYR A 182 -9.50 33.18 -19.21
C TYR A 182 -8.82 34.34 -18.47
N GLU A 183 -7.54 34.19 -18.11
CA GLU A 183 -6.76 35.26 -17.49
C GLU A 183 -6.54 36.43 -18.47
N GLU A 184 -6.22 36.15 -19.73
CA GLU A 184 -6.09 37.17 -20.78
C GLU A 184 -7.41 37.94 -20.99
N GLN A 185 -8.53 37.21 -21.05
CA GLN A 185 -9.85 37.82 -21.17
C GLN A 185 -10.17 38.69 -19.95
N ARG A 186 -9.84 38.22 -18.73
CA ARG A 186 -10.03 38.97 -17.49
C ARG A 186 -9.21 40.27 -17.52
N MET A 187 -7.95 40.21 -17.93
CA MET A 187 -7.08 41.39 -18.05
C MET A 187 -7.63 42.40 -19.07
N THR A 188 -8.13 41.91 -20.20
CA THR A 188 -8.73 42.75 -21.24
C THR A 188 -9.98 43.48 -20.73
N LEU A 189 -10.87 42.76 -20.04
CA LEU A 189 -12.06 43.34 -19.42
C LEU A 189 -11.70 44.38 -18.35
N GLU A 190 -10.63 44.16 -17.60
CA GLU A 190 -10.16 45.10 -16.59
C GLU A 190 -9.60 46.38 -17.19
N ILE A 191 -8.89 46.29 -18.33
CA ILE A 191 -8.44 47.46 -19.09
C ILE A 191 -9.65 48.24 -19.63
N GLN A 192 -10.59 47.56 -20.30
CA GLN A 192 -11.81 48.20 -20.83
C GLN A 192 -12.63 48.87 -19.73
N LYS A 193 -12.70 48.28 -18.54
CA LYS A 193 -13.37 48.89 -17.39
C LYS A 193 -12.70 50.20 -16.98
N LYS A 194 -11.36 50.24 -16.89
CA LYS A 194 -10.61 51.46 -16.56
C LYS A 194 -10.82 52.54 -17.61
N GLU A 195 -10.79 52.19 -18.90
CA GLU A 195 -11.06 53.13 -19.99
C GLU A 195 -12.49 53.69 -19.92
N MET A 196 -13.47 52.84 -19.61
CA MET A 196 -14.85 53.26 -19.43
C MET A 196 -15.01 54.22 -18.24
N ASP A 197 -14.32 53.98 -17.13
CA ASP A 197 -14.35 54.86 -15.96
C ASP A 197 -13.70 56.22 -16.26
N VAL A 198 -12.59 56.26 -17.00
CA VAL A 198 -11.98 57.51 -17.49
C VAL A 198 -12.94 58.27 -18.42
N SER A 199 -13.59 57.57 -19.36
CA SER A 199 -14.54 58.19 -20.28
C SER A 199 -15.77 58.75 -19.56
N LYS A 200 -16.28 58.04 -18.55
CA LYS A 200 -17.38 58.53 -17.69
C LYS A 200 -17.00 59.81 -16.96
N GLU A 201 -15.78 59.87 -16.41
CA GLU A 201 -15.30 61.07 -15.72
C GLU A 201 -15.16 62.25 -16.69
N GLN A 202 -14.60 62.02 -17.89
CA GLN A 202 -14.55 63.05 -18.93
C GLN A 202 -15.94 63.56 -19.30
N ASN A 203 -16.90 62.66 -19.52
CA ASN A 203 -18.29 63.04 -19.83
C ASN A 203 -18.94 63.85 -18.70
N ARG A 204 -18.66 63.50 -17.44
CA ARG A 204 -19.09 64.28 -16.28
C ARG A 204 -18.53 65.70 -16.33
N THR A 205 -17.23 65.86 -16.56
CA THR A 205 -16.61 67.19 -16.69
C THR A 205 -17.16 68.00 -17.87
N TYR A 206 -17.49 67.35 -18.99
CA TYR A 206 -18.12 68.03 -20.13
C TYR A 206 -19.53 68.49 -19.79
N SER A 207 -20.32 67.66 -19.09
CA SER A 207 -21.66 68.02 -18.63
C SER A 207 -21.60 69.24 -17.70
N GLU A 208 -20.69 69.24 -16.72
CA GLU A 208 -20.51 70.37 -15.79
C GLU A 208 -20.14 71.66 -16.54
N LYS A 209 -19.28 71.58 -17.57
CA LYS A 209 -18.93 72.74 -18.42
C LYS A 209 -20.12 73.26 -19.22
N ILE A 210 -20.96 72.36 -19.76
CA ILE A 210 -22.18 72.75 -20.50
C ILE A 210 -23.13 73.49 -19.57
N ASP A 211 -23.35 73.00 -18.34
CA ASP A 211 -24.22 73.64 -17.36
C ASP A 211 -23.75 75.05 -16.98
N ILE A 212 -22.42 75.24 -16.82
CA ILE A 212 -21.81 76.54 -16.58
C ILE A 212 -22.06 77.49 -17.76
N LEU A 213 -21.82 77.04 -18.99
CA LEU A 213 -22.02 77.86 -20.20
C LEU A 213 -23.49 78.26 -20.36
N GLN A 214 -24.42 77.34 -20.14
CA GLN A 214 -25.85 77.64 -20.17
C GLN A 214 -26.24 78.68 -19.12
N SER A 215 -25.70 78.57 -17.91
CA SER A 215 -25.91 79.55 -16.83
C SER A 215 -25.36 80.93 -17.19
N GLN A 216 -24.17 81.00 -17.79
CA GLN A 216 -23.58 82.25 -18.29
C GLN A 216 -24.42 82.88 -19.40
N MET A 217 -24.90 82.08 -20.36
CA MET A 217 -25.78 82.56 -21.43
C MET A 217 -27.11 83.12 -20.87
N ALA A 218 -27.72 82.44 -19.90
CA ALA A 218 -28.94 82.91 -19.24
C ALA A 218 -28.72 84.24 -18.50
N LEU A 219 -27.59 84.38 -17.78
CA LEU A 219 -27.22 85.63 -17.12
C LEU A 219 -27.04 86.77 -18.13
N ASN A 220 -26.29 86.52 -19.22
CA ASN A 220 -26.04 87.52 -20.26
C ASN A 220 -27.34 87.96 -20.96
N ALA A 221 -28.25 87.01 -21.25
CA ALA A 221 -29.56 87.32 -21.81
C ALA A 221 -30.39 88.22 -20.86
N THR A 222 -30.34 87.94 -19.56
CA THR A 222 -31.04 88.73 -18.53
C THR A 222 -30.46 90.14 -18.39
N ILE A 223 -29.13 90.29 -18.48
CA ILE A 223 -28.47 91.60 -18.46
C ILE A 223 -28.85 92.41 -19.70
N SER A 224 -28.82 91.79 -20.89
CA SER A 224 -29.19 92.43 -22.15
C SER A 224 -30.65 92.91 -22.16
N ALA A 225 -31.57 92.11 -21.60
CA ALA A 225 -32.99 92.46 -21.48
C ALA A 225 -33.27 93.60 -20.49
N LYS A 226 -32.37 93.88 -19.53
CA LYS A 226 -32.48 95.01 -18.60
C LYS A 226 -31.85 96.31 -19.12
N ALA A 227 -31.04 96.22 -20.16
CA ALA A 227 -30.34 97.36 -20.77
C ALA A 227 -31.07 97.94 -22.00
N SER A 228 -32.14 97.29 -22.46
CA SER A 228 -33.10 97.80 -23.47
C SER A 228 -34.34 98.35 -22.80
#